data_AF-A0A924XFT2-F1
#
_entry.id   AF-A0A924XFT2-F1
#
_cell.length_a   1.000
_cell.length_b   1.000
_cell.length_c   1.000
_cell.angle_alpha   90.00
_cell.angle_beta   90.00
_cell.angle_gamma   90.00
#
_symmetry.space_group_name_H-M   'P 1'
#
loop_
_entity.id
_entity.type
_entity.pdbx_description
1 polymer ?
#
loop_
_entity_poly.entity_id
_entity_poly.type
_entity_poly.pdbx_seq_one_letter_code
_entity_poly.pdbx_strand_id
1 'polypeptide(L)'
;FSAHLTGDQEVPAVATNATGQANYQLSKDFSFFPQGTFYFTAGGGDVDNDSVGVSGFTPVLWHLAEHFFIGAGPDVLIDFNNDAGERFRLGAQSVVGGWF
;
A
#
# COMPACT_ATOMS: atom_id res chain seq x y z
N PHE A 1 24.33 11.77 -31.46
CA PHE A 1 23.14 12.35 -30.81
C PHE A 1 23.61 13.11 -29.58
N SER A 2 23.00 14.25 -29.23
CA SER A 2 23.35 15.01 -28.02
C SER A 2 22.04 15.29 -27.29
N ALA A 3 21.90 14.76 -26.08
CA ALA A 3 20.78 15.07 -25.19
C ALA A 3 21.11 16.37 -24.45
N HIS A 4 20.25 17.36 -24.58
CA HIS A 4 20.33 18.65 -23.88
C HIS A 4 19.22 18.65 -22.83
N LEU A 5 19.57 18.60 -21.55
CA LEU A 5 18.62 18.70 -20.45
C LEU A 5 18.39 20.19 -20.16
N THR A 6 17.37 20.77 -20.78
CA THR A 6 16.83 22.07 -20.36
C THR A 6 16.04 21.82 -19.09
N GLY A 7 16.44 22.41 -17.96
CA GLY A 7 15.76 22.26 -16.66
C GLY A 7 14.31 22.78 -16.61
N ASP A 8 13.74 23.16 -17.75
CA ASP A 8 12.36 23.62 -17.93
C ASP A 8 11.34 22.46 -17.88
N GLN A 9 11.80 21.20 -17.83
CA GLN A 9 10.95 20.02 -17.77
C GLN A 9 11.23 19.21 -16.49
N GLU A 10 10.37 19.38 -15.49
CA GLU A 10 10.36 18.55 -14.27
C GLU A 10 10.05 17.08 -14.62
N VAL A 11 10.85 16.18 -14.06
CA VAL A 11 10.56 14.74 -14.14
C VAL A 11 9.52 14.41 -13.07
N PRO A 12 8.41 13.75 -13.43
CA PRO A 12 7.38 13.37 -12.45
C PRO A 12 7.96 12.53 -11.32
N ALA A 13 7.35 12.64 -10.15
CA ALA A 13 7.79 11.89 -9.00
C ALA A 13 7.74 10.37 -9.25
N VAL A 14 8.81 9.67 -8.86
CA VAL A 14 8.92 8.22 -9.04
C VAL A 14 8.70 7.54 -7.69
N ALA A 15 7.66 6.69 -7.65
CA ALA A 15 7.36 5.89 -6.47
C ALA A 15 8.11 4.55 -6.50
N THR A 16 8.81 4.23 -5.42
CA THR A 16 9.37 2.90 -5.14
C THR A 16 8.54 2.24 -4.04
N ASN A 17 7.86 1.15 -4.38
CA ASN A 17 6.97 0.44 -3.46
C ASN A 17 7.54 -0.93 -3.12
N ALA A 18 7.51 -1.29 -1.84
CA ALA A 18 7.82 -2.62 -1.34
C ALA A 18 6.59 -3.17 -0.62
N THR A 19 5.96 -4.20 -1.19
CA THR A 19 4.76 -4.83 -0.62
C THR A 19 5.10 -6.20 -0.07
N GLY A 20 4.65 -6.46 1.16
CA GLY A 20 4.69 -7.77 1.80
C GLY A 20 3.28 -8.24 2.12
N GLN A 21 3.04 -9.53 1.91
CA GLN A 21 1.79 -10.19 2.30
C GLN A 21 2.08 -11.57 2.86
N ALA A 22 1.26 -12.03 3.78
CA ALA A 22 1.33 -13.39 4.31
C ALA A 22 -0.08 -13.95 4.52
N ASN A 23 -0.20 -15.27 4.48
CA ASN A 23 -1.44 -15.96 4.80
C ASN A 23 -1.19 -16.94 5.94
N TYR A 24 -1.96 -16.80 7.02
CA TYR A 24 -1.90 -17.66 8.19
C TYR A 24 -3.24 -18.36 8.36
N GLN A 25 -3.25 -19.68 8.15
CA GLN A 25 -4.41 -20.52 8.41
C GLN A 25 -4.62 -20.65 9.93
N LEU A 26 -5.76 -20.21 10.44
CA LEU A 26 -6.13 -20.37 11.85
C LEU A 26 -6.91 -21.68 12.05
N SER A 27 -7.79 -22.01 11.10
CA SER A 27 -8.57 -23.24 11.05
C SER A 27 -9.00 -23.55 9.61
N LYS A 28 -9.81 -24.60 9.39
CA LYS A 28 -10.39 -24.88 8.07
C LYS A 28 -11.18 -23.69 7.52
N ASP A 29 -11.92 -23.01 8.39
CA ASP A 29 -12.88 -21.98 7.96
C ASP A 29 -12.30 -20.56 8.11
N PHE A 30 -11.23 -20.37 8.88
CA PHE A 30 -10.68 -19.05 9.14
C PHE A 30 -9.20 -18.94 8.80
N SER A 31 -8.83 -17.82 8.16
CA SER A 31 -7.43 -17.42 7.98
C SER A 31 -7.23 -15.94 8.29
N PHE A 32 -5.97 -15.55 8.42
CA PHE A 32 -5.52 -14.20 8.70
C PHE A 32 -4.54 -13.80 7.61
N PHE A 33 -4.79 -12.66 6.93
CA PHE A 33 -4.07 -12.30 5.71
C PHE A 33 -3.47 -10.88 5.80
N PRO A 34 -2.42 -10.65 6.61
CA PRO A 34 -1.80 -9.35 6.71
C PRO A 34 -1.12 -8.97 5.39
N GLN A 35 -1.37 -7.74 4.95
CA GLN A 35 -0.66 -7.08 3.86
C GLN A 35 -0.17 -5.71 4.30
N GLY A 36 0.99 -5.31 3.80
CA GLY A 36 1.55 -4.00 4.05
C GLY A 36 2.46 -3.55 2.92
N THR A 37 2.51 -2.24 2.72
CA THR A 37 3.33 -1.60 1.70
C THR A 37 4.10 -0.45 2.32
N PHE A 38 5.41 -0.43 2.09
CA PHE A 38 6.25 0.74 2.28
C PHE A 38 6.42 1.42 0.93
N TYR A 39 6.32 2.75 0.90
CA TYR A 39 6.52 3.52 -0.31
C TYR A 39 7.41 4.74 -0.05
N PHE A 40 8.22 5.06 -1.05
CA PHE A 40 9.03 6.26 -1.13
C PHE A 40 8.75 6.90 -2.47
N THR A 41 8.42 8.18 -2.48
CA THR A 41 8.19 8.97 -3.69
C THR A 41 9.18 10.12 -3.67
N ALA A 42 9.98 10.27 -4.73
CA ALA A 42 10.89 11.38 -4.89
C ALA A 42 10.57 12.16 -6.18
N GLY A 43 10.38 13.47 -6.07
CA GLY A 43 10.20 14.44 -7.15
C GLY A 43 11.53 14.70 -7.85
N GLY A 44 11.53 14.63 -9.18
CA GLY A 44 12.72 14.80 -10.00
C GLY A 44 13.10 16.27 -10.20
N GLY A 45 13.40 16.98 -9.12
CA GLY A 45 13.83 18.39 -9.16
C GLY A 45 13.41 19.20 -7.92
N ASP A 46 12.26 18.85 -7.34
CA ASP A 46 11.63 19.61 -6.26
C ASP A 46 11.32 18.71 -5.07
N VAL A 47 11.76 19.15 -3.89
CA VAL A 47 11.62 18.42 -2.61
C VAL A 47 10.17 18.47 -2.10
N ASP A 48 9.34 19.37 -2.62
CA ASP A 48 7.99 19.62 -2.11
C ASP A 48 7.04 18.41 -2.28
N ASN A 49 7.27 17.59 -3.31
CA ASN A 49 6.42 16.42 -3.60
C ASN A 49 6.98 15.09 -3.08
N ASP A 50 8.07 15.12 -2.31
CA ASP A 50 8.67 13.93 -1.74
C ASP A 50 7.80 13.38 -0.61
N SER A 51 7.56 12.06 -0.62
CA SER A 51 6.84 11.37 0.45
C SER A 51 7.46 10.04 0.86
N VAL A 52 7.29 9.70 2.13
CA VAL A 52 7.61 8.39 2.69
C VAL A 52 6.46 7.91 3.54
N GLY A 53 6.05 6.67 3.34
CA GLY A 53 4.96 6.14 4.13
C GLY A 53 4.91 4.63 4.19
N VAL A 54 4.02 4.18 5.06
CA VAL A 54 3.63 2.79 5.23
C VAL A 54 2.11 2.70 5.26
N SER A 55 1.59 1.65 4.67
CA SER A 55 0.18 1.29 4.79
C SER A 55 0.05 -0.19 5.09
N GLY A 56 -1.03 -0.57 5.77
CA GLY A 56 -1.30 -1.95 6.08
C GLY A 56 -2.80 -2.23 6.14
N PHE A 57 -3.18 -3.42 5.76
CA PHE A 57 -4.53 -3.96 5.93
C PHE A 57 -4.40 -5.40 6.43
N THR A 58 -5.19 -5.76 7.43
CA THR A 58 -5.00 -7.05 8.12
C THR A 58 -6.34 -7.73 8.39
N PRO A 59 -6.98 -8.30 7.36
CA PRO A 59 -8.25 -8.98 7.48
C PRO A 59 -8.15 -10.35 8.14
N VAL A 60 -9.18 -10.67 8.90
CA VAL A 60 -9.59 -12.06 9.16
C VAL A 60 -10.51 -12.48 8.03
N LEU A 61 -10.25 -13.66 7.46
CA LEU A 61 -10.99 -14.24 6.35
C LEU A 61 -11.83 -15.41 6.85
N TRP A 62 -13.09 -15.47 6.43
CA TRP A 62 -13.98 -16.61 6.57
C TRP A 62 -14.18 -17.27 5.20
N HIS A 63 -13.82 -18.54 5.11
CA HIS A 63 -13.89 -19.37 3.92
C HIS A 63 -15.26 -20.06 3.87
N LEU A 64 -16.16 -19.53 3.04
CA LEU A 64 -17.51 -20.09 2.87
C LEU A 64 -17.52 -21.27 1.89
N ALA A 65 -16.52 -21.33 1.00
CA ALA A 65 -16.22 -22.46 0.15
C ALA A 65 -14.69 -22.57 -0.06
N GLU A 66 -14.22 -23.68 -0.62
CA GLU A 66 -12.78 -23.98 -0.76
C GLU A 66 -12.00 -22.88 -1.50
N HIS A 67 -12.66 -22.18 -2.43
CA HIS A 67 -12.06 -21.08 -3.19
C HIS A 67 -12.82 -19.76 -3.05
N PHE A 68 -13.61 -19.56 -1.99
CA PHE A 68 -14.35 -18.33 -1.78
C PHE A 68 -14.28 -17.88 -0.33
N PHE A 69 -13.91 -16.63 -0.11
CA PHE A 69 -13.84 -16.04 1.21
C PHE A 69 -14.40 -14.62 1.24
N ILE A 70 -14.88 -14.26 2.43
CA ILE A 70 -15.13 -12.88 2.83
C ILE A 70 -14.21 -12.54 3.99
N GLY A 71 -13.87 -11.27 4.16
CA GLY A 71 -13.03 -10.86 5.26
C GLY A 71 -13.24 -9.42 5.66
N ALA A 72 -12.82 -9.10 6.87
CA ALA A 72 -12.82 -7.76 7.40
C ALA A 72 -11.64 -7.57 8.35
N GLY A 73 -11.08 -6.36 8.39
CA GLY A 73 -9.97 -6.04 9.26
C GLY A 73 -9.66 -4.56 9.32
N PRO A 74 -8.76 -4.17 10.24
CA PRO A 74 -8.28 -2.81 10.31
C PRO A 74 -7.36 -2.49 9.14
N ASP A 75 -7.37 -1.22 8.76
CA ASP A 75 -6.35 -0.63 7.91
C ASP A 75 -5.68 0.54 8.62
N VAL A 76 -4.42 0.75 8.29
CA VAL A 76 -3.62 1.87 8.78
C VAL A 76 -2.82 2.47 7.64
N LEU A 77 -2.63 3.78 7.70
CA LEU A 77 -1.66 4.48 6.87
C LEU A 77 -0.96 5.54 7.71
N ILE A 78 0.35 5.62 7.52
CA ILE A 78 1.21 6.69 8.02
C ILE A 78 1.99 7.19 6.80
N ASP A 79 1.95 8.49 6.55
CA ASP A 79 2.61 9.13 5.41
C ASP A 79 3.22 10.44 5.88
N PHE A 80 4.41 10.74 5.41
CA PHE A 80 5.11 11.98 5.66
C PHE A 80 5.41 12.59 4.30
N ASN A 81 4.79 13.72 4.01
CA ASN A 81 4.98 14.48 2.80
C ASN A 81 5.61 15.84 3.13
N ASN A 82 6.47 16.35 2.25
CA ASN A 82 7.19 17.59 2.50
C ASN A 82 6.30 18.85 2.39
N ASP A 83 5.33 18.89 1.48
CA ASP A 83 4.39 20.01 1.33
C ASP A 83 3.10 19.81 2.15
N ALA A 84 2.53 18.60 2.11
CA ALA A 84 1.25 18.28 2.76
C ALA A 84 1.38 17.87 4.25
N GLY A 85 2.61 17.68 4.74
CA GLY A 85 2.87 17.27 6.12
C GLY A 85 2.60 15.79 6.41
N GLU A 86 2.34 15.47 7.69
CA GLU A 86 2.04 14.10 8.12
C GLU A 86 0.56 13.75 7.94
N ARG A 87 0.30 12.56 7.39
CA ARG A 87 -1.03 11.97 7.33
C ARG A 87 -1.06 10.64 8.08
N PHE A 88 -1.96 10.56 9.05
CA PHE A 88 -2.33 9.33 9.72
C PHE A 88 -3.77 8.93 9.40
N ARG A 89 -3.98 7.66 9.04
CA ARG A 89 -5.31 7.07 8.88
C ARG A 89 -5.39 5.77 9.67
N LEU A 90 -6.48 5.62 10.41
CA LEU A 90 -6.96 4.33 10.90
C LEU A 90 -8.35 4.10 10.33
N GLY A 91 -8.59 2.88 9.88
CA GLY A 91 -9.87 2.51 9.32
C GLY A 91 -10.14 1.02 9.48
N ALA A 92 -11.23 0.61 8.86
CA ALA A 92 -11.60 -0.78 8.70
C ALA A 92 -12.05 -0.98 7.25
N GLN A 93 -11.64 -2.11 6.68
CA GLN A 93 -11.98 -2.50 5.32
C GLN A 93 -12.51 -3.93 5.31
N SER A 94 -13.36 -4.21 4.33
CA SER A 94 -13.82 -5.56 4.02
C SER A 94 -13.26 -6.00 2.67
N VAL A 95 -13.03 -7.30 2.52
CA VAL A 95 -12.57 -7.93 1.29
C VAL A 95 -13.46 -9.11 0.94
N VAL A 96 -13.69 -9.31 -0.35
CA VAL A 96 -14.29 -10.54 -0.89
C VAL A 96 -13.37 -11.04 -1.99
N GLY A 97 -13.14 -12.34 -2.03
CA GLY A 97 -12.20 -12.91 -2.97
C GLY A 97 -12.39 -14.40 -3.18
N GLY A 98 -11.68 -14.91 -4.19
CA GLY A 98 -11.69 -16.31 -4.55
C GLY A 98 -10.75 -16.61 -5.71
N TRP A 99 -10.50 -17.88 -5.96
CA TRP A 99 -9.69 -18.37 -7.08
C TRP A 99 -10.43 -19.48 -7.84
N PHE A 100 -9.96 -19.81 -9.04
CA PHE A 100 -10.55 -20.83 -9.92
C PHE A 100 -9.55 -21.92 -10.27
#